data_AF-A0A968M1I0-F1
#
_entry.id   AF-A0A968M1I0-F1
#
_cell.length_a   1.000
_cell.length_b   1.000
_cell.length_c   1.000
_cell.angle_alpha   90.00
_cell.angle_beta   90.00
_cell.angle_gamma   90.00
#
_symmetry.space_group_name_H-M   'P 1'
#
loop_
_entity.id
_entity.type
_entity.pdbx_description
1 polymer ?
#
loop_
_entity_poly.entity_id
_entity_poly.type
_entity_poly.pdbx_seq_one_letter_code
_entity_poly.pdbx_strand_id
1 'polypeptide(L)'
;MTNAAGERADGFLALHRELDRLEEMLLDSGPRIMGRTVIDEERVCQQIDRVRLNLPQAIAKAEELLQMRQEILEDAERYAEQIEASAKARAERMLEESGILRQAEQEAERLRRTVHQECEELRQQTLEEVNQMRRQTQKEIDALRQRIAAESDDIQRGADEYSDRSLATLEMQLIEMLKIVQNGRKELRRHGN
;
A
#
# COMPACT_ATOMS: atom_id res chain seq x y z
N MET A 1 -47.86 19.98 15.64
CA MET A 1 -47.84 21.19 14.78
C MET A 1 -48.82 21.06 13.60
N THR A 2 -50.01 20.48 13.83
CA THR A 2 -50.91 19.99 12.76
C THR A 2 -52.18 20.82 12.57
N ASN A 3 -52.31 21.98 13.22
CA ASN A 3 -53.53 22.80 13.15
C ASN A 3 -53.48 23.91 12.09
N ALA A 4 -52.29 24.29 11.61
CA ALA A 4 -52.15 25.43 10.71
C ALA A 4 -52.56 25.14 9.26
N ALA A 5 -52.60 23.88 8.83
CA ALA A 5 -52.96 23.53 7.44
C ALA A 5 -54.48 23.61 7.16
N GLY A 6 -55.32 23.41 8.18
CA GLY A 6 -56.79 23.49 8.07
C GLY A 6 -57.28 24.93 7.91
N GLU A 7 -56.82 25.83 8.79
CA GLU A 7 -57.17 27.26 8.74
C GLU A 7 -56.69 27.96 7.44
N ARG A 8 -55.64 27.43 6.80
CA ARG A 8 -55.04 27.98 5.57
C ARG A 8 -55.93 27.84 4.34
N ALA A 9 -56.67 26.73 4.23
CA ALA A 9 -57.61 26.53 3.12
C ALA A 9 -58.90 27.35 3.34
N ASP A 10 -59.28 27.56 4.60
CA ASP A 10 -60.54 28.17 4.98
C ASP A 10 -60.67 29.63 4.53
N GLY A 11 -59.60 30.44 4.60
CA GLY A 11 -59.64 31.86 4.21
C GLY A 11 -59.81 32.10 2.71
N PHE A 12 -59.09 31.36 1.86
CA PHE A 12 -59.22 31.46 0.40
C PHE A 12 -60.54 30.86 -0.09
N LEU A 13 -60.97 29.74 0.50
CA LEU A 13 -62.30 29.15 0.26
C LEU A 13 -63.42 30.06 0.75
N ALA A 14 -63.22 30.85 1.81
CA ALA A 14 -64.19 31.83 2.28
C ALA A 14 -64.29 33.01 1.30
N LEU A 15 -63.18 33.57 0.83
CA LEU A 15 -63.19 34.66 -0.14
C LEU A 15 -63.86 34.23 -1.46
N HIS A 16 -63.54 33.04 -1.97
CA HIS A 16 -64.21 32.47 -3.14
C HIS A 16 -65.72 32.31 -2.90
N ARG A 17 -66.13 31.73 -1.78
CA ARG A 17 -67.56 31.61 -1.44
C ARG A 17 -68.28 32.96 -1.34
N GLU A 18 -67.63 34.00 -0.83
CA GLU A 18 -68.23 35.34 -0.76
C GLU A 18 -68.31 36.00 -2.16
N LEU A 19 -67.36 35.73 -3.06
CA LEU A 19 -67.43 36.17 -4.46
C LEU A 19 -68.50 35.39 -5.25
N ASP A 20 -68.59 34.07 -5.07
CA ASP A 20 -69.60 33.21 -5.70
C ASP A 20 -71.01 33.64 -5.28
N ARG A 21 -71.21 33.98 -3.99
CA ARG A 21 -72.48 34.55 -3.51
C ARG A 21 -72.79 35.92 -4.11
N LEU A 22 -71.77 36.75 -4.33
CA LEU A 22 -71.94 38.04 -4.99
C LEU A 22 -72.33 37.85 -6.45
N GLU A 23 -71.70 36.90 -7.14
CA GLU A 23 -72.04 36.49 -8.51
C GLU A 23 -73.46 35.93 -8.58
N GLU A 24 -73.84 35.03 -7.68
CA GLU A 24 -75.20 34.46 -7.58
C GLU A 24 -76.24 35.56 -7.33
N MET A 25 -75.96 36.52 -6.45
CA MET A 25 -76.84 37.67 -6.22
C MET A 25 -76.97 38.59 -7.44
N LEU A 26 -75.94 38.69 -8.28
CA LEU A 26 -75.99 39.43 -9.54
C LEU A 26 -76.68 38.65 -10.68
N LEU A 27 -76.67 37.32 -10.63
CA LEU A 27 -77.33 36.45 -11.60
C LEU A 27 -78.83 36.27 -11.29
N ASP A 28 -79.18 36.21 -10.00
CA ASP A 28 -80.55 35.99 -9.49
C ASP A 28 -81.29 37.30 -9.19
N SER A 29 -80.68 38.45 -9.49
CA SER A 29 -81.32 39.75 -9.27
C SER A 29 -82.48 39.96 -10.25
N GLY A 30 -83.52 40.61 -9.73
CA GLY A 30 -84.87 40.67 -10.30
C GLY A 30 -84.99 41.19 -11.75
N PRO A 31 -86.23 41.24 -12.29
CA PRO A 31 -86.49 41.31 -13.73
C PRO A 31 -85.66 42.39 -14.44
N ARG A 32 -85.02 42.01 -15.56
CA ARG A 32 -84.26 42.95 -16.38
C ARG A 32 -85.21 43.97 -17.01
N ILE A 33 -85.09 45.23 -16.65
CA ILE A 33 -85.87 46.33 -17.22
C ILE A 33 -84.93 47.16 -18.10
N MET A 34 -85.25 47.26 -19.40
CA MET A 34 -84.50 48.05 -20.39
C MET A 34 -82.99 47.72 -20.43
N GLY A 35 -82.64 46.45 -20.34
CA GLY A 35 -81.24 45.99 -20.38
C GLY A 35 -80.45 46.23 -19.09
N ARG A 36 -81.09 46.71 -18.02
CA ARG A 36 -80.49 46.91 -16.69
C ARG A 36 -81.08 45.92 -15.69
N THR A 37 -80.21 45.33 -14.87
CA THR A 37 -80.60 44.44 -13.78
C THR A 37 -80.95 45.29 -12.56
N VAL A 38 -82.11 45.03 -11.94
CA VAL A 38 -82.51 45.70 -10.70
C VAL A 38 -81.98 44.86 -9.54
N ILE A 39 -81.09 45.47 -8.75
CA ILE A 39 -80.35 44.78 -7.70
C ILE A 39 -80.63 45.46 -6.36
N ASP A 40 -80.73 44.66 -5.31
CA ASP A 40 -80.77 45.15 -3.93
C ASP A 40 -79.38 45.68 -3.54
N GLU A 41 -79.26 47.02 -3.56
CA GLU A 41 -78.03 47.73 -3.25
C GLU A 41 -77.50 47.40 -1.85
N GLU A 42 -78.38 47.28 -0.86
CA GLU A 42 -77.99 47.04 0.52
C GLU A 42 -77.38 45.65 0.68
N ARG A 43 -77.99 44.63 0.07
CA ARG A 43 -77.47 43.26 0.10
C ARG A 43 -76.13 43.14 -0.64
N VAL A 44 -75.99 43.76 -1.81
CA VAL A 44 -74.73 43.71 -2.57
C VAL A 44 -73.62 44.48 -1.86
N CYS A 45 -73.90 45.65 -1.29
CA CYS A 45 -72.92 46.41 -0.50
C CYS A 45 -72.43 45.60 0.71
N GLN A 46 -73.32 44.94 1.45
CA GLN A 46 -72.92 44.05 2.56
C GLN A 46 -72.01 42.90 2.10
N GLN A 47 -72.27 42.35 0.92
CA GLN A 47 -71.46 41.27 0.35
C GLN A 47 -70.08 41.77 -0.11
N ILE A 48 -70.01 42.96 -0.73
CA ILE A 48 -68.77 43.64 -1.08
C ILE A 48 -67.94 43.94 0.18
N ASP A 49 -68.57 44.37 1.27
CA ASP A 49 -67.88 44.65 2.53
C ASP A 49 -67.27 43.39 3.15
N ARG A 50 -67.95 42.24 3.07
CA ARG A 50 -67.39 40.94 3.47
C ARG A 50 -66.18 40.54 2.63
N VAL A 51 -66.25 40.75 1.31
CA VAL A 51 -65.11 40.54 0.41
C VAL A 51 -63.95 41.47 0.78
N ARG A 52 -64.22 42.76 1.04
CA ARG A 52 -63.22 43.75 1.45
C ARG A 52 -62.56 43.44 2.79
N LEU A 53 -63.28 42.84 3.73
CA LEU A 53 -62.74 42.43 5.03
C LEU A 53 -61.83 41.19 4.93
N ASN A 54 -62.19 40.24 4.07
CA ASN A 54 -61.48 38.96 3.93
C ASN A 54 -60.30 39.02 2.93
N LEU A 55 -60.36 39.89 1.93
CA LEU A 55 -59.34 40.00 0.87
C LEU A 55 -57.94 40.37 1.41
N PRO A 56 -57.75 41.35 2.31
CA PRO A 56 -56.43 41.67 2.87
C PRO A 56 -55.80 40.50 3.62
N GLN A 57 -56.61 39.72 4.35
CA GLN A 57 -56.12 38.55 5.08
C GLN A 57 -55.66 37.44 4.12
N ALA A 58 -56.39 37.22 3.03
CA ALA A 58 -56.00 36.28 1.99
C ALA A 58 -54.69 36.68 1.29
N ILE A 59 -54.50 37.98 1.01
CA ILE A 59 -53.25 38.50 0.41
C ILE A 59 -52.08 38.35 1.38
N ALA A 60 -52.22 38.79 2.64
CA ALA A 60 -51.17 38.64 3.65
C ALA A 60 -50.76 37.17 3.83
N LYS A 61 -51.71 36.24 3.72
CA LYS A 61 -51.43 34.81 3.79
C LYS A 61 -50.69 34.29 2.57
N ALA A 62 -51.02 34.76 1.38
CA ALA A 62 -50.30 34.41 0.16
C ALA A 62 -48.85 34.91 0.21
N GLU A 63 -48.61 36.12 0.75
CA GLU A 63 -47.28 36.67 0.97
C GLU A 63 -46.46 35.82 1.96
N GLU A 64 -47.06 35.40 3.08
CA GLU A 64 -46.40 34.50 4.05
C GLU A 64 -46.01 33.17 3.39
N LEU A 65 -46.88 32.58 2.57
CA LEU A 65 -46.57 31.33 1.86
C LEU A 65 -45.45 31.50 0.83
N LEU A 66 -45.41 32.63 0.14
CA LEU A 66 -44.33 32.95 -0.80
C LEU A 66 -42.99 33.10 -0.05
N GLN A 67 -43.00 33.76 1.10
CA GLN A 67 -41.82 33.89 1.95
C GLN A 67 -41.35 32.53 2.47
N MET A 68 -42.25 31.71 3.02
CA MET A 68 -41.92 30.35 3.48
C MET A 68 -41.37 29.48 2.35
N ARG A 69 -41.94 29.58 1.14
CA ARG A 69 -41.43 28.86 -0.03
C ARG A 69 -40.01 29.30 -0.36
N GLN A 70 -39.74 30.61 -0.32
CA GLN A 70 -38.41 31.15 -0.60
C GLN A 70 -37.40 30.65 0.43
N GLU A 71 -37.73 30.66 1.72
CA GLU A 71 -36.87 30.13 2.79
C GLU A 71 -36.56 28.64 2.59
N ILE A 72 -37.55 27.82 2.22
CA ILE A 72 -37.36 26.39 1.93
C ILE A 72 -36.42 26.19 0.72
N LEU A 73 -36.55 27.01 -0.32
CA LEU A 73 -35.68 26.93 -1.50
C LEU A 73 -34.24 27.29 -1.13
N GLU A 74 -34.03 28.36 -0.37
CA GLU A 74 -32.71 28.78 0.10
C GLU A 74 -32.07 27.73 1.03
N ASP A 75 -32.85 27.09 1.90
CA ASP A 75 -32.38 25.97 2.73
C ASP A 75 -31.98 24.77 1.88
N ALA A 76 -32.80 24.42 0.88
CA ALA A 76 -32.52 23.31 -0.02
C ALA A 76 -31.27 23.56 -0.88
N GLU A 77 -31.09 24.78 -1.38
CA GLU A 77 -29.91 25.19 -2.14
C GLU A 77 -28.65 25.10 -1.26
N ARG A 78 -28.68 25.68 -0.05
CA ARG A 78 -27.55 25.56 0.90
C ARG A 78 -27.22 24.11 1.24
N TYR A 79 -28.22 23.27 1.44
CA TYR A 79 -28.01 21.87 1.73
C TYR A 79 -27.40 21.11 0.54
N ALA A 80 -27.87 21.40 -0.68
CA ALA A 80 -27.31 20.84 -1.91
C ALA A 80 -25.84 21.25 -2.09
N GLU A 81 -25.52 22.54 -1.91
CA GLU A 81 -24.15 23.05 -1.96
C GLU A 81 -23.23 22.37 -0.93
N GLN A 82 -23.72 22.17 0.30
CA GLN A 82 -22.98 21.45 1.33
C GLN A 82 -22.72 19.99 0.97
N ILE A 83 -23.70 19.30 0.39
CA ILE A 83 -23.53 17.92 -0.07
C ILE A 83 -22.47 17.88 -1.18
N GLU A 84 -22.57 18.77 -2.17
CA GLU A 84 -21.60 18.83 -3.26
C GLU A 84 -20.19 19.11 -2.76
N ALA A 85 -20.02 20.08 -1.85
CA ALA A 85 -18.74 20.41 -1.27
C ALA A 85 -18.14 19.22 -0.50
N SER A 86 -18.96 18.55 0.32
CA SER A 86 -18.54 17.36 1.07
C SER A 86 -18.15 16.20 0.16
N ALA A 87 -18.92 15.96 -0.91
CA ALA A 87 -18.64 14.93 -1.90
C ALA A 87 -17.32 15.20 -2.64
N LYS A 88 -17.09 16.45 -3.08
CA LYS A 88 -15.82 16.86 -3.73
C LYS A 88 -14.63 16.67 -2.80
N ALA A 89 -14.71 17.16 -1.56
CA ALA A 89 -13.64 17.01 -0.57
C ALA A 89 -13.35 15.55 -0.20
N ARG A 90 -14.36 14.67 -0.24
CA ARG A 90 -14.16 13.22 -0.04
C ARG A 90 -13.49 12.57 -1.25
N ALA A 91 -13.91 12.94 -2.46
CA ALA A 91 -13.32 12.43 -3.69
C ALA A 91 -11.83 12.82 -3.82
N GLU A 92 -11.49 14.07 -3.50
CA GLU A 92 -10.10 14.56 -3.47
C GLU A 92 -9.24 13.76 -2.50
N ARG A 93 -9.70 13.56 -1.25
CA ARG A 93 -8.99 12.73 -0.27
C ARG A 93 -8.80 11.29 -0.74
N MET A 94 -9.81 10.67 -1.33
CA MET A 94 -9.70 9.31 -1.86
C MET A 94 -8.69 9.21 -3.01
N LEU A 95 -8.63 10.22 -3.89
CA LEU A 95 -7.64 10.27 -4.96
C LEU A 95 -6.22 10.47 -4.42
N GLU A 96 -6.05 11.30 -3.40
CA GLU A 96 -4.77 11.51 -2.71
C GLU A 96 -4.30 10.21 -2.04
N GLU A 97 -5.17 9.55 -1.25
CA GLU A 97 -4.88 8.24 -0.65
C GLU A 97 -4.54 7.19 -1.71
N SER A 98 -5.29 7.13 -2.81
CA SER A 98 -5.00 6.24 -3.94
C SER A 98 -3.67 6.58 -4.64
N GLY A 99 -3.32 7.86 -4.71
CA GLY A 99 -2.04 8.34 -5.25
C GLY A 99 -0.88 7.90 -4.37
N ILE A 100 -0.99 8.10 -3.06
CA ILE A 100 0.01 7.68 -2.07
C ILE A 100 0.18 6.15 -2.11
N LEU A 101 -0.91 5.39 -2.15
CA LEU A 101 -0.87 3.93 -2.25
C LEU A 101 -0.15 3.47 -3.52
N ARG A 102 -0.49 4.04 -4.69
CA ARG A 102 0.19 3.72 -5.95
C ARG A 102 1.67 4.06 -5.92
N GLN A 103 2.03 5.21 -5.35
CA GLN A 103 3.43 5.60 -5.20
C GLN A 103 4.18 4.64 -4.26
N ALA A 104 3.57 4.27 -3.13
CA ALA A 104 4.14 3.31 -2.19
C ALA A 104 4.33 1.93 -2.83
N GLU A 105 3.36 1.45 -3.63
CA GLU A 105 3.48 0.20 -4.39
C GLU A 105 4.62 0.25 -5.42
N GLN A 106 4.75 1.36 -6.15
CA GLN A 106 5.84 1.55 -7.12
C GLN A 106 7.20 1.55 -6.45
N GLU A 107 7.35 2.26 -5.33
CA GLU A 107 8.59 2.28 -4.54
C GLU A 107 8.90 0.90 -3.96
N ALA A 108 7.90 0.19 -3.45
CA ALA A 108 8.07 -1.17 -2.94
C ALA A 108 8.52 -2.13 -4.05
N GLU A 109 7.93 -2.08 -5.24
CA GLU A 109 8.36 -2.86 -6.39
C GLU A 109 9.78 -2.52 -6.84
N ARG A 110 10.12 -1.23 -6.90
CA ARG A 110 11.48 -0.76 -7.20
C ARG A 110 12.49 -1.29 -6.18
N LEU A 111 12.17 -1.20 -4.90
CA LEU A 111 13.02 -1.70 -3.82
C LEU A 111 13.20 -3.21 -3.91
N ARG A 112 12.11 -3.97 -4.12
CA ARG A 112 12.17 -5.42 -4.30
C ARG A 112 13.06 -5.83 -5.47
N ARG A 113 12.97 -5.13 -6.61
CA ARG A 113 13.83 -5.38 -7.78
C ARG A 113 15.29 -5.10 -7.47
N THR A 114 15.55 -3.97 -6.81
CA THR A 114 16.92 -3.56 -6.43
C THR A 114 17.54 -4.59 -5.48
N VAL A 115 16.83 -4.95 -4.40
CA VAL A 115 17.29 -5.97 -3.44
C VAL A 115 17.49 -7.32 -4.13
N HIS A 116 16.59 -7.74 -5.02
CA HIS A 116 16.75 -8.99 -5.74
C HIS A 116 18.01 -8.99 -6.62
N GLN A 117 18.25 -7.89 -7.33
CA GLN A 117 19.45 -7.74 -8.15
C GLN A 117 20.72 -7.74 -7.29
N GLU A 118 20.76 -6.96 -6.22
CA GLU A 118 21.90 -6.92 -5.29
C GLU A 118 22.17 -8.29 -4.64
N CYS A 119 21.12 -9.03 -4.26
CA CYS A 119 21.26 -10.38 -3.74
C CYS A 119 21.86 -11.35 -4.77
N GLU A 120 21.43 -11.29 -6.04
CA GLU A 120 22.00 -12.13 -7.10
C GLU A 120 23.46 -11.75 -7.40
N GLU A 121 23.78 -10.46 -7.46
CA GLU A 121 25.14 -9.97 -7.65
C GLU A 121 26.06 -10.43 -6.49
N LEU A 122 25.62 -10.25 -5.24
CA LEU A 122 26.37 -10.70 -4.07
C LEU A 122 26.56 -12.23 -4.06
N ARG A 123 25.52 -12.98 -4.46
CA ARG A 123 25.58 -14.44 -4.55
C ARG A 123 26.60 -14.87 -5.60
N GLN A 124 26.62 -14.21 -6.77
CA GLN A 124 27.58 -14.50 -7.83
C GLN A 124 29.02 -14.19 -7.40
N GLN A 125 29.24 -13.01 -6.83
CA GLN A 125 30.55 -12.61 -6.28
C GLN A 125 31.05 -13.60 -5.23
N THR A 126 30.20 -13.97 -4.26
CA THR A 126 30.54 -14.95 -3.22
C THR A 126 30.91 -16.31 -3.83
N LEU A 127 30.17 -16.75 -4.86
CA LEU A 127 30.46 -18.01 -5.54
C LEU A 127 31.80 -17.97 -6.28
N GLU A 128 32.12 -16.84 -6.92
CA GLU A 128 33.40 -16.62 -7.59
C GLU A 128 34.57 -16.63 -6.59
N GLU A 129 34.45 -15.90 -5.48
CA GLU A 129 35.45 -15.86 -4.42
C GLU A 129 35.69 -17.25 -3.81
N VAL A 130 34.62 -17.99 -3.49
CA VAL A 130 34.74 -19.36 -2.97
C VAL A 130 35.44 -20.27 -3.98
N ASN A 131 35.10 -20.16 -5.26
CA ASN A 131 35.76 -20.96 -6.31
C ASN A 131 37.23 -20.58 -6.49
N GLN A 132 37.56 -19.28 -6.40
CA GLN A 132 38.93 -18.81 -6.47
C GLN A 132 39.75 -19.32 -5.27
N MET A 133 39.21 -19.20 -4.06
CA MET A 133 39.84 -19.71 -2.84
C MET A 133 40.05 -21.23 -2.93
N ARG A 134 39.03 -21.99 -3.35
CA ARG A 134 39.17 -23.44 -3.57
C ARG A 134 40.28 -23.79 -4.56
N ARG A 135 40.38 -23.08 -5.69
CA ARG A 135 41.44 -23.29 -6.68
C ARG A 135 42.82 -22.97 -6.12
N GLN A 136 42.94 -21.90 -5.33
CA GLN A 136 44.20 -21.50 -4.70
C GLN A 136 44.65 -22.55 -3.68
N THR A 137 43.76 -22.95 -2.77
CA THR A 137 44.05 -24.00 -1.78
C THR A 137 44.40 -25.32 -2.46
N GLN A 138 43.73 -25.69 -3.55
CA GLN A 138 44.06 -26.91 -4.30
C GLN A 138 45.50 -26.85 -4.84
N LYS A 139 45.91 -25.73 -5.44
CA LYS A 139 47.28 -25.52 -5.92
C LYS A 139 48.31 -25.62 -4.80
N GLU A 140 48.01 -25.03 -3.65
CA GLU A 140 48.90 -25.06 -2.47
C GLU A 140 49.06 -26.49 -1.94
N ILE A 141 47.96 -27.25 -1.87
CA ILE A 141 47.98 -28.66 -1.47
C ILE A 141 48.82 -29.49 -2.45
N ASP A 142 48.64 -29.28 -3.76
CA ASP A 142 49.38 -30.02 -4.78
C ASP A 142 50.88 -29.68 -4.74
N ALA A 143 51.23 -28.41 -4.55
CA ALA A 143 52.62 -28.00 -4.36
C ALA A 143 53.24 -28.57 -3.08
N LEU A 144 52.48 -28.60 -1.97
CA LEU A 144 52.93 -29.21 -0.72
C LEU A 144 53.17 -30.71 -0.89
N ARG A 145 52.25 -31.42 -1.56
CA ARG A 145 52.40 -32.85 -1.86
C ARG A 145 53.66 -33.14 -2.68
N GLN A 146 53.94 -32.32 -3.69
CA GLN A 146 55.15 -32.45 -4.49
C GLN A 146 56.42 -32.24 -3.65
N ARG A 147 56.43 -31.25 -2.77
CA ARG A 147 57.57 -31.01 -1.85
C ARG A 147 57.79 -32.17 -0.90
N ILE A 148 56.72 -32.67 -0.27
CA ILE A 148 56.80 -33.81 0.65
C ILE A 148 57.32 -35.05 -0.08
N ALA A 149 56.86 -35.30 -1.31
CA ALA A 149 57.34 -36.43 -2.10
C ALA A 149 58.83 -36.31 -2.41
N ALA A 150 59.29 -35.14 -2.86
CA ALA A 150 60.71 -34.90 -3.13
C ALA A 150 61.58 -35.03 -1.87
N GLU A 151 61.13 -34.48 -0.75
CA GLU A 151 61.83 -34.57 0.53
C GLU A 151 61.89 -36.02 1.03
N SER A 152 60.81 -36.79 0.86
CA SER A 152 60.78 -38.21 1.19
C SER A 152 61.78 -39.01 0.36
N ASP A 153 61.85 -38.75 -0.95
CA ASP A 153 62.82 -39.40 -1.85
C ASP A 153 64.26 -39.05 -1.47
N ASP A 154 64.52 -37.80 -1.08
CA ASP A 154 65.84 -37.35 -0.61
C ASP A 154 66.23 -38.03 0.71
N ILE A 155 65.32 -38.09 1.68
CA ILE A 155 65.54 -38.77 2.97
C ILE A 155 65.82 -40.26 2.73
N GLN A 156 65.05 -40.92 1.87
CA GLN A 156 65.22 -42.34 1.60
C GLN A 156 66.57 -42.62 0.95
N ARG A 157 66.97 -41.83 -0.05
CA ARG A 157 68.31 -41.94 -0.66
C ARG A 157 69.43 -41.69 0.34
N GLY A 158 69.30 -40.67 1.19
CA GLY A 158 70.29 -40.38 2.24
C GLY A 158 70.42 -41.50 3.27
N ALA A 159 69.31 -42.16 3.62
CA ALA A 159 69.30 -43.31 4.52
C ALA A 159 69.96 -44.56 3.89
N ASP A 160 69.71 -44.81 2.61
CA ASP A 160 70.33 -45.90 1.85
C ASP A 160 71.85 -45.69 1.75
N GLU A 161 72.30 -44.50 1.36
CA GLU A 161 73.73 -44.15 1.29
C GLU A 161 74.43 -44.24 2.64
N TYR A 162 73.76 -43.80 3.71
CA TYR A 162 74.29 -43.93 5.07
C TYR A 162 74.44 -45.41 5.47
N SER A 163 73.42 -46.23 5.19
CA SER A 163 73.44 -47.66 5.49
C SER A 163 74.58 -48.37 4.75
N ASP A 164 74.76 -48.09 3.46
CA ASP A 164 75.86 -48.63 2.66
C ASP A 164 77.23 -48.22 3.23
N ARG A 165 77.40 -46.94 3.60
CA ARG A 165 78.65 -46.46 4.20
C ARG A 165 78.93 -47.14 5.55
N SER A 166 77.91 -47.30 6.39
CA SER A 166 78.04 -47.99 7.68
C SER A 166 78.40 -49.46 7.49
N LEU A 167 77.75 -50.16 6.56
CA LEU A 167 78.03 -51.56 6.24
C LEU A 167 79.45 -51.74 5.68
N ALA A 168 79.89 -50.89 4.76
CA ALA A 168 81.25 -50.92 4.23
C ALA A 168 82.32 -50.68 5.32
N THR A 169 82.02 -49.79 6.27
CA THR A 169 82.92 -49.54 7.42
C THR A 169 83.03 -50.76 8.32
N LEU A 170 81.89 -51.39 8.65
CA LEU A 170 81.85 -52.62 9.44
C LEU A 170 82.58 -53.77 8.73
N GLU A 171 82.41 -53.91 7.41
CA GLU A 171 83.11 -54.91 6.60
C GLU A 171 84.63 -54.75 6.72
N MET A 172 85.15 -53.52 6.53
CA MET A 172 86.59 -53.27 6.67
C MET A 172 87.11 -53.64 8.06
N GLN A 173 86.39 -53.26 9.12
CA GLN A 173 86.77 -53.58 10.50
C GLN A 173 86.80 -55.10 10.75
N LEU A 174 85.82 -55.84 10.23
CA LEU A 174 85.78 -57.30 10.33
C LEU A 174 86.93 -57.97 9.57
N ILE A 175 87.27 -57.48 8.37
CA ILE A 175 88.43 -57.96 7.59
C ILE A 175 89.73 -57.75 8.37
N GLU A 176 89.90 -56.59 9.02
CA GLU A 176 91.07 -56.29 9.83
C GLU A 176 91.16 -57.22 11.04
N MET A 177 90.06 -57.40 11.79
CA MET A 177 90.01 -58.37 12.89
C MET A 177 90.32 -59.80 12.44
N LEU A 178 89.78 -60.24 11.30
CA LEU A 178 90.08 -61.55 10.73
C LEU A 178 91.57 -61.70 10.42
N LYS A 179 92.21 -60.68 9.84
CA LYS A 179 93.67 -60.68 9.60
C LYS A 179 94.46 -60.83 10.90
N ILE A 180 94.09 -60.09 11.94
CA ILE A 180 94.74 -60.18 13.26
C ILE A 180 94.62 -61.61 13.82
N VAL A 181 93.41 -62.19 13.80
CA VAL A 181 93.17 -63.55 14.27
C VAL A 181 93.95 -64.59 13.44
N GLN A 182 93.96 -64.47 12.12
CA GLN A 182 94.72 -65.36 11.24
C GLN A 182 96.22 -65.30 11.52
N ASN A 183 96.77 -64.10 11.71
CA ASN A 183 98.18 -63.91 12.06
C ASN A 183 98.49 -64.51 13.43
N GLY A 184 97.67 -64.26 14.45
CA GLY A 184 97.82 -64.88 15.77
C GLY A 184 97.78 -66.40 15.73
N ARG A 185 96.88 -66.99 14.92
CA ARG A 185 96.83 -68.46 14.69
C ARG A 185 98.08 -68.99 13.98
N LYS A 186 98.64 -68.26 13.01
CA LYS A 186 99.88 -68.65 12.32
C LYS A 186 101.07 -68.65 13.29
N GLU A 187 101.17 -67.65 14.15
CA GLU A 187 102.23 -67.55 15.17
C GLU A 187 102.18 -68.69 16.19
N LEU A 188 100.99 -69.05 16.68
CA LEU A 188 100.82 -70.19 17.59
C LEU A 188 101.23 -71.53 16.94
N ARG A 189 100.99 -71.71 15.63
CA ARG A 189 101.44 -72.90 14.90
C ARG A 189 102.96 -72.94 14.69
N ARG A 190 103.63 -71.77 14.67
CA ARG A 190 105.09 -71.67 14.58
C ARG A 190 105.80 -71.98 15.90
N HIS A 191 105.15 -71.68 17.03
CA HIS A 191 105.68 -71.92 18.37
C HIS A 191 105.25 -73.27 18.98
N GLY A 192 104.40 -74.04 18.30
CA GLY A 192 103.89 -75.34 18.74
C GLY A 192 104.59 -76.58 18.17
N ASN A 193 105.71 -76.41 17.46
CA ASN A 193 106.65 -77.45 17.02
C ASN A 193 108.01 -77.21 17.67
#